data_AF-A0A444W1R7-F1
#
_entry.id   AF-A0A444W1R7-F1
#
_cell.length_a   1.000
_cell.length_b   1.000
_cell.length_c   1.000
_cell.angle_alpha   90.00
_cell.angle_beta   90.00
_cell.angle_gamma   90.00
#
_symmetry.space_group_name_H-M   'P 1'
#
loop_
_entity.id
_entity.type
_entity.pdbx_description
1 polymer ?
#
loop_
_entity_poly.entity_id
_entity_poly.type
_entity_poly.pdbx_seq_one_letter_code
_entity_poly.pdbx_strand_id
1 'polypeptide(L)'
;MKKIIFIVLILITAFAYFYFKDAKALKIEKKYNIVNEAGEKIPARLYYRNVDVEIGNKIENVYEIVIFFDEKLKMKLNPIVVIPKYKFIGLIEGGESGFIKFGNKVFQLSDESNNFTMLDNPISFDDPPIKKKNFDGKLISFNSFEELKDYGHTIILKKIK
;
A
#
# COMPACT_ATOMS: atom_id res chain seq x y z
N MET A 1 -38.73 -23.71 5.93
CA MET A 1 -37.31 -23.93 5.57
C MET A 1 -36.91 -23.29 4.24
N LYS A 2 -37.46 -23.68 3.07
CA LYS A 2 -37.07 -23.09 1.77
C LYS A 2 -37.17 -21.55 1.69
N LYS A 3 -38.25 -20.97 2.23
CA LYS A 3 -38.43 -19.50 2.31
C LYS A 3 -37.39 -18.81 3.20
N ILE A 4 -37.00 -19.44 4.30
CA ILE A 4 -35.99 -18.91 5.23
C ILE A 4 -34.61 -18.94 4.57
N ILE A 5 -34.25 -20.05 3.92
CA ILE A 5 -32.99 -20.18 3.16
C ILE A 5 -32.91 -19.11 2.07
N PHE A 6 -34.00 -18.87 1.35
CA PHE A 6 -34.06 -17.85 0.31
C PHE A 6 -33.87 -16.43 0.87
N ILE A 7 -34.51 -16.09 1.98
CA ILE A 7 -34.35 -14.79 2.66
C ILE A 7 -32.90 -14.61 3.12
N VAL A 8 -32.30 -15.64 3.73
CA VAL A 8 -30.89 -15.61 4.16
C VAL A 8 -29.95 -15.39 2.97
N LEU A 9 -30.21 -16.05 1.84
CA LEU A 9 -29.41 -15.88 0.62
C LEU A 9 -29.49 -14.45 0.08
N ILE A 10 -30.69 -13.85 0.07
CA ILE A 10 -30.88 -12.45 -0.32
C ILE A 10 -30.09 -11.52 0.60
N LEU A 11 -30.17 -11.72 1.91
CA LEU A 11 -29.43 -10.92 2.88
C LEU A 11 -27.92 -11.02 2.65
N ILE A 12 -27.38 -12.24 2.50
CA ILE A 12 -25.95 -12.44 2.23
C ILE A 12 -25.53 -11.73 0.94
N THR A 13 -26.35 -11.82 -0.11
CA THR A 13 -26.07 -11.17 -1.40
C THR A 13 -26.09 -9.65 -1.28
N ALA A 14 -27.06 -9.09 -0.55
CA ALA A 14 -27.14 -7.66 -0.30
C ALA A 14 -25.94 -7.17 0.52
N PHE A 15 -25.57 -7.87 1.60
CA PHE A 15 -24.39 -7.54 2.40
C PHE A 15 -23.11 -7.60 1.58
N ALA A 16 -22.93 -8.64 0.76
CA ALA A 16 -21.79 -8.75 -0.14
C ALA A 16 -21.74 -7.57 -1.13
N TYR A 17 -22.87 -7.23 -1.75
CA TYR A 17 -22.93 -6.09 -2.67
C TYR A 17 -22.52 -4.78 -1.97
N PHE A 18 -23.10 -4.46 -0.81
CA PHE A 18 -22.76 -3.22 -0.10
C PHE A 18 -21.32 -3.16 0.37
N TYR A 19 -20.73 -4.31 0.71
CA TYR A 19 -19.35 -4.41 1.15
C TYR A 19 -18.34 -4.27 -0.02
N PHE A 20 -18.68 -4.76 -1.21
CA PHE A 20 -17.79 -4.74 -2.38
C PHE A 20 -18.10 -3.66 -3.42
N LYS A 21 -19.18 -2.87 -3.26
CA LYS A 21 -19.63 -1.90 -4.27
C LYS A 21 -18.55 -0.88 -4.67
N ASP A 22 -17.70 -0.49 -3.72
CA ASP A 22 -16.64 0.50 -3.91
C ASP A 22 -15.26 -0.17 -4.11
N ALA A 23 -15.24 -1.50 -4.21
CA ALA A 23 -13.99 -2.24 -4.26
C ALA A 23 -13.25 -2.00 -5.58
N LYS A 24 -12.02 -1.46 -5.48
CA LYS A 24 -11.15 -1.15 -6.63
C LYS A 24 -9.98 -2.13 -6.67
N ALA A 25 -9.79 -2.79 -7.81
CA ALA A 25 -8.68 -3.71 -7.98
C ALA A 25 -7.35 -2.95 -8.13
N LEU A 26 -6.37 -3.29 -7.28
CA LEU A 26 -5.00 -2.84 -7.46
C LEU A 26 -4.34 -3.65 -8.59
N LYS A 27 -3.50 -2.98 -9.38
CA LYS A 27 -2.75 -3.61 -10.46
C LYS A 27 -1.36 -4.00 -9.97
N ILE A 28 -0.82 -5.13 -10.44
CA ILE A 28 0.54 -5.55 -10.06
C ILE A 28 1.55 -4.54 -10.60
N GLU A 29 2.44 -4.05 -9.73
CA GLU A 29 3.52 -3.17 -10.12
C GLU A 29 4.68 -3.98 -10.73
N LYS A 30 5.10 -3.59 -11.93
CA LYS A 30 6.12 -4.31 -12.73
C LYS A 30 7.33 -3.46 -13.11
N LYS A 31 7.28 -2.16 -12.88
CA LYS A 31 8.35 -1.21 -13.17
C LYS A 31 9.37 -1.15 -12.05
N TYR A 32 9.06 -1.67 -10.85
CA TYR A 32 9.95 -1.64 -9.69
C TYR A 32 10.11 -3.02 -9.06
N ASN A 33 11.32 -3.28 -8.55
CA ASN A 33 11.62 -4.34 -7.60
C ASN A 33 12.02 -3.73 -6.26
N ILE A 34 11.73 -4.41 -5.16
CA ILE A 34 12.18 -4.04 -3.81
C ILE A 34 13.33 -4.94 -3.37
N VAL A 35 14.45 -4.31 -3.01
CA VAL A 35 15.69 -4.97 -2.59
C VAL A 35 16.34 -4.21 -1.44
N ASN A 36 17.27 -4.84 -0.72
CA ASN A 36 18.15 -4.16 0.22
C ASN A 36 19.39 -3.56 -0.48
N GLU A 37 20.30 -2.95 0.29
CA GLU A 37 21.57 -2.43 -0.21
C GLU A 37 22.50 -3.48 -0.86
N ALA A 38 22.39 -4.75 -0.44
CA ALA A 38 23.13 -5.86 -1.03
C ALA A 38 22.50 -6.38 -2.33
N GLY A 39 21.33 -5.86 -2.72
CA GLY A 39 20.58 -6.31 -3.90
C GLY A 39 19.73 -7.57 -3.66
N GLU A 40 19.60 -8.02 -2.41
CA GLU A 40 18.77 -9.14 -2.02
C GLU A 40 17.31 -8.73 -1.98
N LYS A 41 16.43 -9.66 -2.36
CA LYS A 41 15.00 -9.38 -2.48
C LYS A 41 14.34 -9.31 -1.09
N ILE A 42 13.59 -8.24 -0.85
CA ILE A 42 12.70 -8.13 0.32
C ILE A 42 11.40 -8.91 0.03
N PRO A 43 10.91 -9.74 0.97
CA PRO A 43 9.64 -10.45 0.79
C PRO A 43 8.46 -9.47 0.89
N ALA A 44 8.10 -8.89 -0.24
CA ALA A 44 6.95 -8.02 -0.39
C ALA A 44 6.32 -8.15 -1.78
N ARG A 45 5.06 -7.73 -1.89
CA ARG A 45 4.32 -7.61 -3.15
C ARG A 45 4.04 -6.15 -3.42
N LEU A 46 4.34 -5.73 -4.65
CA LEU A 46 4.14 -4.36 -5.09
C LEU A 46 2.92 -4.30 -6.01
N TYR A 47 2.06 -3.35 -5.71
CA TYR A 47 0.91 -2.99 -6.52
C TYR A 47 0.99 -1.51 -6.86
N TYR A 48 0.18 -1.10 -7.83
CA TYR A 48 -0.02 0.31 -8.12
C TYR A 48 -1.50 0.61 -8.32
N ARG A 49 -1.80 1.88 -8.09
CA ARG A 49 -3.07 2.52 -8.41
C ARG A 49 -2.80 3.94 -8.88
N ASN A 50 -3.79 4.51 -9.53
CA ASN A 50 -3.83 5.93 -9.77
C ASN A 50 -5.00 6.51 -8.97
N VAL A 51 -4.74 7.57 -8.22
CA VAL A 51 -5.73 8.25 -7.40
C VAL A 51 -5.90 9.67 -7.93
N ASP A 52 -7.14 10.10 -8.09
CA ASP A 52 -7.44 11.49 -8.44
C ASP A 52 -7.38 12.33 -7.16
N VAL A 53 -6.44 13.27 -7.11
CA VAL A 53 -6.20 14.14 -5.96
C VAL A 53 -6.49 15.58 -6.37
N GLU A 54 -7.27 16.29 -5.57
CA GLU A 54 -7.52 17.72 -5.76
C GLU A 54 -6.37 18.54 -5.17
N ILE A 55 -5.71 19.33 -6.03
CA ILE A 55 -4.60 20.21 -5.65
C ILE A 55 -4.97 21.62 -6.10
N GLY A 56 -5.43 22.44 -5.15
CA GLY A 56 -6.04 23.74 -5.45
C GLY A 56 -7.30 23.54 -6.28
N ASN A 57 -7.36 24.14 -7.48
CA ASN A 57 -8.53 24.05 -8.37
C ASN A 57 -8.36 23.01 -9.51
N LYS A 58 -7.45 22.05 -9.37
CA LYS A 58 -7.18 21.03 -10.40
C LYS A 58 -7.22 19.64 -9.81
N ILE A 59 -7.83 18.71 -10.55
CA ILE A 59 -7.75 17.28 -10.27
C ILE A 59 -6.53 16.74 -10.99
N GLU A 60 -5.66 16.07 -10.25
CA GLU A 60 -4.47 15.41 -10.77
C GLU A 60 -4.56 13.90 -10.57
N ASN A 61 -4.24 13.12 -11.61
CA ASN A 61 -4.14 11.67 -11.52
C ASN A 61 -2.74 11.27 -11.02
N VAL A 62 -2.65 10.85 -9.77
CA VAL A 62 -1.40 10.58 -9.07
C VAL A 62 -1.10 9.08 -9.07
N TYR A 63 0.07 8.70 -9.60
CA TYR A 63 0.54 7.32 -9.57
C TYR A 63 1.17 6.98 -8.21
N GLU A 64 0.64 5.92 -7.59
CA GLU A 64 1.05 5.43 -6.29
C GLU A 64 1.49 3.97 -6.35
N ILE A 65 2.56 3.63 -5.64
CA ILE A 65 3.04 2.26 -5.44
C ILE A 65 2.61 1.83 -4.04
N VAL A 66 1.79 0.79 -3.94
CA VAL A 66 1.37 0.19 -2.67
C VAL A 66 2.20 -1.07 -2.42
N ILE A 67 2.84 -1.14 -1.26
CA ILE A 67 3.74 -2.22 -0.89
C ILE A 67 3.13 -2.98 0.28
N PHE A 68 2.88 -4.27 0.05
CA PHE A 68 2.48 -5.21 1.09
C PHE A 68 3.69 -6.07 1.44
N PHE A 69 4.21 -5.89 2.65
CA PHE A 69 5.21 -6.79 3.21
C PHE A 69 4.57 -8.14 3.56
N ASP A 70 5.33 -9.22 3.41
CA ASP A 70 4.84 -10.58 3.68
C ASP A 70 4.54 -10.74 5.18
N GLU A 71 3.50 -11.51 5.52
CA GLU A 71 3.00 -11.64 6.91
C GLU A 71 4.08 -12.19 7.87
N LYS A 72 5.04 -12.94 7.33
CA LYS A 72 6.20 -13.46 8.07
C LYS A 72 7.09 -12.38 8.67
N LEU A 73 7.13 -11.19 8.05
CA LEU A 73 7.88 -10.05 8.56
C LEU A 73 7.20 -9.40 9.78
N LYS A 74 5.92 -9.70 10.07
CA LYS A 74 5.16 -9.15 11.22
C LYS A 74 5.21 -7.63 11.36
N MET A 75 5.35 -6.92 10.24
CA MET A 75 5.37 -5.46 10.17
C MET A 75 4.07 -4.87 10.74
N LYS A 76 4.18 -3.91 11.67
CA LYS A 76 3.00 -3.16 12.15
C LYS A 76 2.59 -2.10 11.14
N LEU A 77 3.57 -1.51 10.46
CA LEU A 77 3.36 -0.47 9.45
C LEU A 77 3.20 -1.12 8.06
N ASN A 78 2.00 -1.65 7.78
CA ASN A 78 1.69 -2.37 6.54
C ASN A 78 0.21 -2.18 6.14
N PRO A 79 -0.12 -1.89 4.87
CA PRO A 79 0.76 -1.57 3.76
C PRO A 79 1.28 -0.14 3.78
N ILE A 80 2.42 0.08 3.13
CA ILE A 80 2.95 1.42 2.88
C ILE A 80 2.66 1.85 1.45
N VAL A 81 2.56 3.15 1.22
CA VAL A 81 2.42 3.79 -0.09
C VAL A 81 3.65 4.62 -0.39
N VAL A 82 4.13 4.56 -1.63
CA VAL A 82 5.19 5.41 -2.16
C VAL A 82 4.63 6.21 -3.32
N ILE A 83 4.80 7.53 -3.29
CA ILE A 83 4.32 8.44 -4.33
C ILE A 83 5.54 9.14 -4.95
N PRO A 84 6.11 8.59 -6.04
CA PRO A 84 7.36 9.06 -6.60
C PRO A 84 7.35 10.54 -7.01
N LYS A 85 6.22 11.01 -7.57
CA LYS A 85 6.09 12.40 -8.05
C LYS A 85 6.31 13.43 -6.93
N TYR A 86 5.75 13.17 -5.75
CA TYR A 86 5.84 14.07 -4.59
C TYR A 86 6.90 13.67 -3.57
N LYS A 87 7.66 12.60 -3.83
CA LYS A 87 8.71 12.09 -2.93
C LYS A 87 8.17 11.70 -1.55
N PHE A 88 6.98 11.12 -1.54
CA PHE A 88 6.28 10.72 -0.32
C PHE A 88 6.37 9.22 -0.09
N ILE A 89 6.44 8.86 1.20
CA ILE A 89 6.32 7.49 1.69
C ILE A 89 5.43 7.57 2.92
N GLY A 90 4.32 6.83 2.91
CA GLY A 90 3.31 6.88 3.95
C GLY A 90 2.80 5.51 4.35
N LEU A 91 2.20 5.43 5.53
CA LEU A 91 1.37 4.32 5.98
C LEU A 91 -0.06 4.56 5.50
N ILE A 92 -0.66 3.60 4.81
CA ILE A 92 -2.06 3.72 4.40
C ILE A 92 -2.98 3.66 5.63
N GLU A 93 -3.91 4.61 5.72
CA GLU A 93 -4.91 4.63 6.81
C GLU A 93 -5.79 3.37 6.79
N GLY A 94 -6.09 2.83 7.97
CA GLY A 94 -6.79 1.54 8.12
C GLY A 94 -5.90 0.30 7.89
N GLY A 95 -4.66 0.48 7.42
CA GLY A 95 -3.70 -0.62 7.25
C GLY A 95 -4.22 -1.73 6.34
N GLU A 96 -3.94 -2.98 6.69
CA GLU A 96 -4.37 -4.13 5.89
C GLU A 96 -5.90 -4.31 5.80
N SER A 97 -6.66 -3.82 6.78
CA SER A 97 -8.12 -3.98 6.81
C SER A 97 -8.85 -3.22 5.70
N GLY A 98 -8.20 -2.21 5.11
CA GLY A 98 -8.70 -1.51 3.92
C GLY A 98 -8.64 -2.33 2.64
N PHE A 99 -8.08 -3.55 2.69
CA PHE A 99 -7.80 -4.36 1.52
C PHE A 99 -8.25 -5.81 1.69
N ILE A 100 -8.59 -6.43 0.55
CA ILE A 100 -8.85 -7.87 0.47
C ILE A 100 -7.90 -8.50 -0.53
N LYS A 101 -7.24 -9.56 -0.10
CA LYS A 101 -6.25 -10.31 -0.88
C LYS A 101 -6.88 -11.62 -1.37
N PHE A 102 -6.91 -11.84 -2.67
CA PHE A 102 -7.32 -13.10 -3.31
C PHE A 102 -6.22 -13.62 -4.22
N GLY A 103 -5.40 -14.53 -3.72
CA GLY A 103 -4.23 -15.04 -4.44
C GLY A 103 -3.22 -13.91 -4.70
N ASN A 104 -3.03 -13.53 -5.97
CA ASN A 104 -2.17 -12.41 -6.38
C ASN A 104 -2.95 -11.10 -6.60
N LYS A 105 -4.28 -11.10 -6.46
CA LYS A 105 -5.13 -9.92 -6.62
C LYS A 105 -5.34 -9.24 -5.27
N VAL A 106 -5.32 -7.92 -5.27
CA VAL A 106 -5.67 -7.11 -4.10
C VAL A 106 -6.75 -6.13 -4.51
N PHE A 107 -7.79 -6.02 -3.70
CA PHE A 107 -8.86 -5.06 -3.86
C PHE A 107 -8.84 -4.11 -2.68
N GLN A 108 -8.79 -2.82 -2.97
CA GLN A 108 -9.05 -1.76 -2.00
C GLN A 108 -10.56 -1.69 -1.79
N LEU A 109 -11.03 -1.65 -0.55
CA LEU A 109 -12.46 -1.72 -0.24
C LEU A 109 -13.16 -0.36 -0.32
N SER A 110 -12.47 0.73 0.00
CA SER A 110 -13.03 2.09 0.04
C SER A 110 -11.98 3.13 -0.33
N ASP A 111 -12.42 4.35 -0.63
CA ASP A 111 -11.53 5.48 -0.89
C ASP A 111 -10.80 6.00 0.36
N GLU A 112 -11.17 5.57 1.57
CA GLU A 112 -10.43 5.89 2.80
C GLU A 112 -8.98 5.37 2.74
N SER A 113 -8.75 4.23 2.08
CA SER A 113 -7.40 3.70 1.87
C SER A 113 -6.57 4.52 0.88
N ASN A 114 -7.10 5.61 0.30
CA ASN A 114 -6.31 6.61 -0.42
C ASN A 114 -5.58 7.55 0.55
N ASN A 115 -6.08 7.68 1.78
CA ASN A 115 -5.43 8.49 2.80
C ASN A 115 -4.22 7.74 3.38
N PHE A 116 -3.23 8.52 3.81
CA PHE A 116 -2.02 7.97 4.40
C PHE A 116 -1.38 8.97 5.36
N THR A 117 -0.67 8.42 6.34
CA THR A 117 0.18 9.19 7.25
C THR A 117 1.63 9.09 6.79
N MET A 118 2.29 10.23 6.57
CA MET A 118 3.71 10.28 6.18
C MET A 118 4.60 9.62 7.23
N LEU A 119 5.45 8.68 6.81
CA LEU A 119 6.36 7.94 7.70
C LEU A 119 7.59 8.75 8.14
N ASP A 120 7.78 9.94 7.59
CA ASP A 120 8.83 10.90 7.98
C ASP A 120 8.28 12.12 8.72
N ASN A 121 6.98 12.16 9.04
CA ASN A 121 6.36 13.32 9.69
C ASN A 121 6.44 13.24 11.23
N PRO A 122 7.14 14.18 11.89
CA PRO A 122 7.27 14.20 13.35
C PRO A 122 5.98 14.58 14.08
N ILE A 123 4.97 15.12 13.39
CA ILE A 123 3.65 15.40 13.99
C ILE A 123 2.87 14.10 14.23
N SER A 124 3.09 13.10 13.37
CA SER A 124 2.35 11.84 13.39
C SER A 124 3.08 10.74 14.17
N PHE A 125 4.39 10.89 14.36
CA PHE A 125 5.24 9.92 15.04
C PHE A 125 6.26 10.65 15.94
N ASP A 126 6.31 10.28 17.22
CA ASP A 126 7.31 10.80 18.16
C ASP A 126 8.75 10.49 17.69
N ASP A 127 8.96 9.29 17.13
CA ASP A 127 10.17 8.92 16.39
C ASP A 127 9.79 8.41 14.98
N PRO A 128 9.86 9.25 13.94
CA PRO A 128 9.47 8.86 12.59
C PRO A 128 10.23 7.62 12.09
N PRO A 129 9.52 6.59 11.60
CA PRO A 129 10.15 5.36 11.09
C PRO A 129 11.14 5.60 9.95
N ILE A 130 10.85 6.57 9.07
CA ILE A 130 11.71 6.95 7.96
C ILE A 130 12.38 8.30 8.28
N LYS A 131 13.69 8.25 8.51
CA LYS A 131 14.55 9.41 8.80
C LYS A 131 15.37 9.84 7.58
N LYS A 132 15.61 8.92 6.67
CA LYS A 132 16.37 9.15 5.42
C LYS A 132 15.61 8.54 4.26
N LYS A 133 15.34 9.35 3.24
CA LYS A 133 14.79 8.90 1.96
C LYS A 133 15.43 9.68 0.81
N ASN A 134 15.60 9.02 -0.32
CA ASN A 134 16.11 9.62 -1.54
C ASN A 134 15.29 9.15 -2.75
N PHE A 135 14.97 10.09 -3.63
CA PHE A 135 14.23 9.85 -4.87
C PHE A 135 15.11 10.30 -6.03
N ASP A 136 15.84 9.35 -6.59
CA ASP A 136 16.57 9.52 -7.84
C ASP A 136 15.73 8.90 -8.95
N GLY A 137 15.70 9.48 -10.16
CA GLY A 137 14.80 9.06 -11.23
C GLY A 137 14.90 7.56 -11.60
N LYS A 138 15.96 6.86 -11.17
CA LYS A 138 16.19 5.42 -11.36
C LYS A 138 15.85 4.55 -10.14
N LEU A 139 15.91 5.09 -8.92
CA LEU A 139 15.68 4.34 -7.69
C LEU A 139 15.12 5.23 -6.59
N ILE A 140 14.27 4.64 -5.75
CA ILE A 140 13.78 5.26 -4.52
C ILE A 140 14.38 4.47 -3.38
N SER A 141 15.01 5.13 -2.41
CA SER A 141 15.64 4.47 -1.27
C SER A 141 15.22 5.13 0.03
N PHE A 142 15.13 4.34 1.10
CA PHE A 142 14.83 4.82 2.44
C PHE A 142 15.46 3.91 3.49
N ASN A 143 15.69 4.42 4.70
CA ASN A 143 16.22 3.57 5.78
C ASN A 143 15.23 2.47 6.15
N SER A 144 15.74 1.31 6.50
CA SER A 144 14.94 0.24 7.10
C SER A 144 14.37 0.67 8.45
N PHE A 145 13.20 0.13 8.78
CA PHE A 145 12.49 0.32 10.04
C PHE A 145 11.79 -1.00 10.39
N GLU A 146 11.41 -1.18 11.67
CA GLU A 146 10.84 -2.45 12.14
C GLU A 146 11.68 -3.65 11.66
N GLU A 147 11.02 -4.70 11.18
CA GLU A 147 11.59 -6.00 10.87
C GLU A 147 12.32 -5.98 9.51
N LEU A 148 12.22 -4.87 8.77
CA LEU A 148 13.09 -4.62 7.61
C LEU A 148 14.55 -4.42 8.01
N LYS A 149 14.84 -4.12 9.29
CA LYS A 149 16.21 -4.00 9.79
C LYS A 149 16.99 -5.32 9.68
N ASP A 150 16.29 -6.45 9.69
CA ASP A 150 16.89 -7.78 9.51
C ASP A 150 17.45 -7.98 8.09
N TYR A 151 17.01 -7.15 7.14
CA TYR A 151 17.46 -7.17 5.75
C TYR A 151 18.53 -6.12 5.45
N GLY A 152 19.00 -5.37 6.45
CA GLY A 152 19.99 -4.31 6.27
C GLY A 152 19.46 -2.93 6.64
N HIS A 153 20.25 -1.91 6.32
CA HIS A 153 19.99 -0.53 6.72
C HIS A 153 19.16 0.25 5.70
N THR A 154 19.11 -0.18 4.44
CA THR A 154 18.48 0.59 3.36
C THR A 154 17.60 -0.30 2.48
N ILE A 155 16.35 0.14 2.30
CA ILE A 155 15.41 -0.46 1.36
C ILE A 155 15.40 0.36 0.08
N ILE A 156 15.42 -0.34 -1.06
CA ILE A 156 15.56 0.25 -2.39
C ILE A 156 14.44 -0.28 -3.30
N LEU A 157 13.62 0.62 -3.82
CA LEU A 157 12.79 0.39 -4.99
C LEU A 157 13.59 0.72 -6.25
N LYS A 158 14.04 -0.32 -6.95
CA LYS A 158 14.86 -0.21 -8.15
C LYS A 158 13.99 -0.35 -9.40
N LYS A 159 14.09 0.58 -10.35
CA LYS A 159 13.40 0.43 -11.64
C LYS A 159 13.93 -0.78 -12.41
N ILE A 160 13.02 -1.59 -12.93
CA ILE A 160 13.32 -2.67 -13.87
C ILE A 160 13.45 -2.04 -15.26
N LYS A 161 14.58 -2.29 -15.92
CA LYS A 161 14.81 -1.87 -17.30
C LYS A 161 14.03 -2.74 -18.27
#